data_AF-A0A8C0AZH0-F1
#
_entry.id   AF-A0A8C0AZH0-F1
#
_cell.length_a   1.000
_cell.length_b   1.000
_cell.length_c   1.000
_cell.angle_alpha   90.00
_cell.angle_beta   90.00
_cell.angle_gamma   90.00
#
_symmetry.space_group_name_H-M   'P 1'
#
loop_
_entity.id
_entity.type
_entity.pdbx_description
1 polymer ?
#
loop_
_entity_poly.entity_id
_entity_poly.type
_entity_poly.pdbx_seq_one_letter_code
_entity_poly.pdbx_strand_id
1 'polypeptide(L)'
;RNHLTQRTLKIAAHIYLYLCNKHIVSKYISEKHYPDGKKEITFPDQTIKNLFTDGQEESIFPDGTIVRIQRDGSKTIEFNNGQRELHTSQFKRREYPDGTVKTVYMNGQQETKYVSGRVRVKDKDGNIIMDTKL
;
A
#
# COMPACT_ATOMS: atom_id res chain seq x y z
N ARG A 1 12.54 21.25 -0.75
CA ARG A 1 11.91 20.73 -1.99
C ARG A 1 11.77 19.20 -1.87
N ASN A 2 10.59 18.72 -1.44
CA ASN A 2 10.15 17.32 -1.57
C ASN A 2 8.61 17.28 -1.50
N HIS A 3 7.96 18.22 -2.19
CA HIS A 3 6.50 18.29 -2.28
C HIS A 3 5.91 17.17 -3.16
N LEU A 4 6.73 16.49 -3.97
CA LEU A 4 6.28 15.46 -4.90
C LEU A 4 5.98 14.13 -4.19
N THR A 5 6.78 13.71 -3.20
CA THR A 5 6.58 12.42 -2.51
C THR A 5 5.37 12.41 -1.56
N GLN A 6 5.09 13.54 -0.88
CA GLN A 6 3.84 13.67 -0.10
C GLN A 6 2.60 13.78 -0.99
N ARG A 7 2.72 14.38 -2.18
CA ARG A 7 1.61 14.45 -3.14
C ARG A 7 1.24 13.07 -3.68
N THR A 8 2.20 12.20 -3.99
CA THR A 8 1.90 10.83 -4.45
C THR A 8 1.21 9.99 -3.38
N LEU A 9 1.58 10.14 -2.10
CA LEU A 9 0.95 9.41 -0.98
C LEU A 9 -0.47 9.88 -0.68
N LYS A 10 -0.74 11.19 -0.77
CA LYS A 10 -2.10 11.71 -0.71
C LYS A 10 -2.94 11.21 -1.90
N ILE A 11 -2.36 11.17 -3.10
CA ILE A 11 -3.06 10.69 -4.29
C ILE A 11 -3.35 9.19 -4.19
N ALA A 12 -2.40 8.34 -3.80
CA ALA A 12 -2.65 6.89 -3.67
C ALA A 12 -3.66 6.56 -2.56
N ALA A 13 -3.58 7.22 -1.40
CA ALA A 13 -4.55 7.04 -0.32
C ALA A 13 -5.94 7.59 -0.69
N HIS A 14 -6.01 8.70 -1.43
CA HIS A 14 -7.27 9.30 -1.87
C HIS A 14 -7.90 8.53 -3.03
N ILE A 15 -7.11 8.00 -3.97
CA ILE A 15 -7.55 7.07 -5.01
C ILE A 15 -8.05 5.78 -4.36
N TYR A 16 -7.35 5.22 -3.37
CA TYR A 16 -7.80 4.03 -2.66
C TYR A 16 -9.09 4.28 -1.86
N LEU A 17 -9.18 5.37 -1.08
CA LEU A 17 -10.42 5.72 -0.38
C LEU A 17 -11.56 5.92 -1.36
N TYR A 18 -11.29 6.54 -2.50
CA TYR A 18 -12.26 6.74 -3.58
C TYR A 18 -12.70 5.41 -4.20
N LEU A 19 -11.78 4.50 -4.52
CA LEU A 19 -12.10 3.19 -5.11
C LEU A 19 -12.84 2.29 -4.12
N CYS A 20 -12.42 2.23 -2.85
CA CYS A 20 -13.15 1.52 -1.81
C CYS A 20 -14.55 2.11 -1.57
N ASN A 21 -14.70 3.45 -1.52
CA ASN A 21 -16.02 4.07 -1.40
C ASN A 21 -16.89 3.83 -2.64
N LYS A 22 -16.30 3.81 -3.85
CA LYS A 22 -17.02 3.50 -5.09
C LYS A 22 -17.54 2.06 -5.11
N HIS A 23 -16.82 1.13 -4.50
CA HIS A 23 -17.21 -0.27 -4.36
C HIS A 23 -18.32 -0.49 -3.31
N ILE A 24 -18.44 0.38 -2.31
CA ILE A 24 -19.58 0.40 -1.36
C ILE A 24 -20.88 0.81 -2.08
N VAL A 25 -20.79 1.63 -3.13
CA VAL A 25 -21.94 2.21 -3.84
C VAL A 25 -22.31 1.44 -5.13
N SER A 26 -21.41 0.61 -5.65
CA SER A 26 -21.61 -0.14 -6.89
C SER A 26 -22.08 -1.57 -6.63
N LYS A 27 -23.21 -1.96 -7.22
CA LYS A 27 -23.67 -3.36 -7.25
C LYS A 27 -22.66 -4.17 -8.05
N TYR A 28 -22.12 -5.25 -7.47
CA TYR A 28 -21.17 -6.14 -8.12
C TYR A 28 -21.81 -6.85 -9.33
N ILE A 29 -20.99 -7.23 -10.33
CA ILE A 29 -21.44 -7.95 -11.53
C ILE A 29 -21.67 -9.43 -11.19
N SER A 30 -20.74 -10.04 -10.47
CA SER A 30 -20.82 -11.45 -10.11
C SER A 30 -20.11 -11.73 -8.79
N GLU A 31 -20.56 -12.78 -8.10
CA GLU A 31 -19.97 -13.31 -6.88
C GLU A 31 -19.86 -14.83 -7.05
N LYS A 32 -18.65 -15.36 -6.89
CA LYS A 32 -18.37 -16.80 -6.89
C LYS A 32 -18.04 -17.24 -5.47
N HIS A 33 -18.59 -18.38 -5.09
CA HIS A 33 -18.32 -19.04 -3.82
C HIS A 33 -17.56 -20.33 -4.11
N TYR A 34 -16.42 -20.50 -3.45
CA TYR A 34 -15.59 -21.69 -3.59
C TYR A 34 -15.85 -22.67 -2.43
N PRO A 35 -15.64 -23.99 -2.63
CA PRO A 35 -15.87 -25.00 -1.59
C PRO A 35 -15.03 -24.81 -0.32
N ASP A 36 -13.86 -24.16 -0.44
CA ASP A 36 -12.98 -23.80 0.68
C ASP A 36 -13.49 -22.58 1.49
N GLY A 37 -14.63 -22.01 1.10
CA GLY A 37 -15.26 -20.83 1.71
C GLY A 37 -14.73 -19.49 1.21
N LYS A 38 -13.74 -19.49 0.29
CA LYS A 38 -13.29 -18.26 -0.39
C LYS A 38 -14.45 -17.69 -1.21
N LYS A 39 -14.54 -16.36 -1.27
CA LYS A 39 -15.41 -15.65 -2.20
C LYS A 39 -14.61 -14.79 -3.16
N GLU A 40 -15.09 -14.68 -4.38
CA GLU A 40 -14.53 -13.80 -5.41
C GLU A 40 -15.66 -12.94 -5.97
N ILE A 41 -15.49 -11.62 -5.89
CA ILE A 41 -16.47 -10.64 -6.34
C ILE A 41 -15.86 -9.87 -7.51
N THR A 42 -16.58 -9.79 -8.61
CA THR A 42 -16.19 -8.99 -9.78
C THR A 42 -17.02 -7.72 -9.86
N PHE A 43 -16.37 -6.57 -9.95
CA PHE A 43 -17.01 -5.26 -10.03
C PHE A 43 -17.12 -4.76 -11.48
N PRO A 44 -17.98 -3.76 -11.76
CA PRO A 44 -18.13 -3.18 -13.10
C PRO A 44 -16.87 -2.55 -13.69
N ASP A 45 -15.95 -2.11 -12.84
CA ASP A 45 -14.65 -1.61 -13.26
C ASP A 45 -13.63 -2.73 -13.56
N GLN A 46 -14.05 -4.00 -13.55
CA GLN A 46 -13.22 -5.21 -13.69
C GLN A 46 -12.26 -5.46 -12.52
N THR A 47 -12.41 -4.75 -11.41
CA THR A 47 -11.71 -5.12 -10.17
C THR A 47 -12.22 -6.46 -9.66
N ILE A 48 -11.30 -7.32 -9.25
CA ILE A 48 -11.61 -8.60 -8.62
C ILE A 48 -11.29 -8.48 -7.14
N LYS A 49 -12.26 -8.73 -6.27
CA LYS A 49 -12.06 -8.80 -4.81
C LYS A 49 -12.20 -10.24 -4.32
N ASN A 50 -11.11 -10.78 -3.79
CA ASN A 50 -11.09 -12.05 -3.08
C ASN A 50 -11.30 -11.80 -1.58
N LEU A 51 -12.24 -12.53 -0.99
CA LEU A 51 -12.45 -12.61 0.46
C LEU A 51 -12.08 -14.01 0.90
N PHE A 52 -11.09 -14.10 1.79
CA PHE A 52 -10.61 -15.38 2.29
C PHE A 52 -11.31 -15.73 3.60
N THR A 53 -11.43 -17.03 3.91
CA THR A 53 -12.09 -17.50 5.14
C THR A 53 -11.34 -17.11 6.41
N ASP A 54 -10.06 -16.81 6.26
CA ASP A 54 -9.25 -16.27 7.31
C ASP A 54 -9.56 -14.78 7.59
N GLY A 55 -10.34 -14.10 6.76
CA GLY A 55 -10.62 -12.67 6.93
C GLY A 55 -9.55 -11.76 6.31
N GLN A 56 -8.59 -12.33 5.58
CA GLN A 56 -7.79 -11.56 4.63
C GLN A 56 -8.64 -11.16 3.44
N GLU A 57 -8.28 -10.04 2.81
CA GLU A 57 -8.88 -9.59 1.56
C GLU A 57 -7.79 -9.30 0.53
N GLU A 58 -8.08 -9.55 -0.74
CA GLU A 58 -7.23 -9.14 -1.85
C GLU A 58 -8.08 -8.46 -2.92
N SER A 59 -7.60 -7.36 -3.47
CA SER A 59 -8.21 -6.64 -4.58
C SER A 59 -7.21 -6.51 -5.71
N ILE A 60 -7.58 -6.98 -6.90
CA ILE A 60 -6.79 -6.93 -8.12
C ILE A 60 -7.46 -5.91 -9.04
N PHE A 61 -6.77 -4.80 -9.32
CA PHE A 61 -7.26 -3.73 -10.17
C PHE A 61 -6.86 -3.97 -11.64
N PRO A 62 -7.61 -3.42 -12.61
CA PRO A 62 -7.32 -3.60 -14.04
C PRO A 62 -5.96 -3.06 -14.48
N ASP A 63 -5.40 -2.08 -13.75
CA ASP A 63 -4.07 -1.53 -14.01
C ASP A 63 -2.92 -2.44 -13.54
N GLY A 64 -3.25 -3.59 -12.92
CA GLY A 64 -2.30 -4.54 -12.36
C GLY A 64 -1.92 -4.25 -10.91
N THR A 65 -2.47 -3.21 -10.28
CA THR A 65 -2.27 -2.96 -8.86
C THR A 65 -2.95 -4.06 -8.03
N ILE A 66 -2.25 -4.60 -7.05
CA ILE A 66 -2.79 -5.58 -6.11
C ILE A 66 -2.76 -5.01 -4.70
N VAL A 67 -3.90 -5.03 -4.01
CA VAL A 67 -4.01 -4.60 -2.63
C VAL A 67 -4.40 -5.79 -1.77
N ARG A 68 -3.65 -6.04 -0.71
CA ARG A 68 -3.93 -7.09 0.28
C ARG A 68 -4.16 -6.46 1.64
N ILE A 69 -5.22 -6.89 2.32
CA ILE A 69 -5.55 -6.50 3.69
C ILE A 69 -5.44 -7.75 4.54
N GLN A 70 -4.60 -7.67 5.55
CA GLN A 70 -4.39 -8.73 6.51
C GLN A 70 -5.41 -8.65 7.65
N ARG A 71 -5.55 -9.77 8.39
CA ARG A 71 -6.41 -9.84 9.58
C ARG A 71 -6.12 -8.77 10.63
N ASP A 72 -4.85 -8.40 10.77
CA ASP A 72 -4.41 -7.37 11.73
C ASP A 72 -4.67 -5.93 11.23
N GLY A 73 -5.30 -5.78 10.07
CA GLY A 73 -5.56 -4.50 9.42
C GLY A 73 -4.35 -3.93 8.65
N SER A 74 -3.20 -4.59 8.67
CA SER A 74 -2.07 -4.19 7.84
C SER A 74 -2.41 -4.35 6.36
N LYS A 75 -1.91 -3.44 5.55
CA LYS A 75 -2.20 -3.37 4.12
C LYS A 75 -0.93 -3.40 3.32
N THR A 76 -0.88 -4.29 2.33
CA THR A 76 0.18 -4.32 1.32
C THR A 76 -0.39 -3.87 -0.02
N ILE A 77 0.34 -3.01 -0.73
CA ILE A 77 0.01 -2.57 -2.08
C ILE A 77 1.20 -2.91 -2.97
N GLU A 78 0.93 -3.58 -4.08
CA GLU A 78 1.89 -3.91 -5.11
C GLU A 78 1.46 -3.22 -6.40
N PHE A 79 2.32 -2.35 -6.92
CA PHE A 79 2.08 -1.62 -8.15
C PHE A 79 2.69 -2.38 -9.34
N ASN A 80 2.10 -2.20 -10.51
CA ASN A 80 2.57 -2.84 -11.75
C ASN A 80 4.02 -2.49 -12.13
N ASN A 81 4.56 -1.39 -11.62
CA ASN A 81 5.92 -0.93 -11.84
C ASN A 81 6.95 -1.58 -10.88
N GLY A 82 6.53 -2.56 -10.07
CA GLY A 82 7.37 -3.25 -9.08
C GLY A 82 7.54 -2.51 -7.76
N GLN A 83 6.99 -1.30 -7.62
CA GLN A 83 6.97 -0.60 -6.33
C GLN A 83 5.99 -1.30 -5.38
N ARG A 84 6.36 -1.37 -4.10
CA ARG A 84 5.50 -1.93 -3.05
C ARG A 84 5.32 -0.96 -1.90
N GLU A 85 4.17 -1.03 -1.23
CA GLU A 85 3.90 -0.31 0.00
C GLU A 85 3.34 -1.23 1.08
N LEU A 86 3.78 -1.02 2.32
CA LEU A 86 3.26 -1.66 3.52
C LEU A 86 2.76 -0.57 4.47
N HIS A 87 1.48 -0.61 4.80
CA HIS A 87 0.84 0.30 5.74
C HIS A 87 0.43 -0.49 6.97
N THR A 88 0.96 -0.10 8.12
CA THR A 88 0.61 -0.66 9.43
C THR A 88 0.07 0.47 10.32
N SER A 89 -0.37 0.13 11.52
CA SER A 89 -0.70 1.11 12.55
C SER A 89 0.51 1.93 13.02
N GLN A 90 1.73 1.39 12.85
CA GLN A 90 2.96 2.00 13.36
C GLN A 90 3.73 2.80 12.31
N PHE A 91 3.67 2.40 11.04
CA PHE A 91 4.43 3.03 9.98
C PHE A 91 3.80 2.81 8.58
N LYS A 92 4.29 3.61 7.63
CA LYS A 92 4.11 3.38 6.19
C LYS A 92 5.47 3.20 5.55
N ARG A 93 5.68 2.05 4.91
CA ARG A 93 6.92 1.71 4.20
C ARG A 93 6.66 1.65 2.71
N ARG A 94 7.60 2.17 1.93
CA ARG A 94 7.64 2.07 0.48
C ARG A 94 8.94 1.40 0.07
N GLU A 95 8.83 0.38 -0.75
CA GLU A 95 9.93 -0.35 -1.35
C GLU A 95 9.94 -0.01 -2.84
N TYR A 96 11.07 0.47 -3.33
CA TYR A 96 11.26 0.84 -4.71
C TYR A 96 11.93 -0.31 -5.48
N PRO A 97 11.74 -0.40 -6.82
CA PRO A 97 12.35 -1.44 -7.63
C PRO A 97 13.89 -1.45 -7.59
N ASP A 98 14.52 -0.31 -7.29
CA ASP A 98 15.98 -0.19 -7.12
C ASP A 98 16.50 -0.76 -5.78
N GLY A 99 15.61 -1.28 -4.93
CA GLY A 99 15.93 -1.79 -3.59
C GLY A 99 15.96 -0.71 -2.50
N THR A 100 15.76 0.57 -2.85
CA THR A 100 15.63 1.63 -1.85
C THR A 100 14.35 1.42 -1.04
N VAL A 101 14.45 1.57 0.28
CA VAL A 101 13.31 1.46 1.20
C VAL A 101 13.13 2.77 1.96
N LYS A 102 11.91 3.29 1.99
CA LYS A 102 11.54 4.47 2.77
C LYS A 102 10.46 4.12 3.78
N THR A 103 10.70 4.39 5.06
CA THR A 103 9.73 4.19 6.13
C THR A 103 9.39 5.53 6.77
N VAL A 104 8.10 5.82 6.89
CA VAL A 104 7.56 6.96 7.65
C VAL A 104 6.84 6.40 8.86
N TYR A 105 7.34 6.73 10.05
CA TYR A 105 6.78 6.27 11.32
C TYR A 105 5.66 7.20 11.79
N MET A 106 4.79 6.70 12.67
CA MET A 106 3.65 7.46 13.20
C MET A 106 4.08 8.73 13.96
N ASN A 107 5.28 8.73 14.56
CA ASN A 107 5.87 9.91 15.22
C ASN A 107 6.39 10.98 14.24
N GLY A 108 6.24 10.78 12.92
CA GLY A 108 6.70 11.68 11.87
C GLY A 108 8.15 11.46 11.41
N GLN A 109 8.91 10.63 12.11
CA GLN A 109 10.27 10.27 11.73
C GLN A 109 10.28 9.54 10.39
N GLN A 110 11.31 9.79 9.58
CA GLN A 110 11.46 9.18 8.26
C GLN A 110 12.83 8.53 8.15
N GLU A 111 12.86 7.29 7.70
CA GLU A 111 14.07 6.53 7.42
C GLU A 111 14.13 6.22 5.92
N THR A 112 15.30 6.38 5.32
CA THR A 112 15.60 5.89 3.97
C THR A 112 16.81 4.97 4.05
N LYS A 113 16.63 3.70 3.70
CA LYS A 113 17.71 2.74 3.48
C LYS A 113 17.97 2.63 1.99
N TYR A 114 19.18 2.97 1.58
CA TYR A 114 19.60 2.87 0.19
C TYR A 114 20.16 1.47 -0.09
N VAL A 115 20.12 1.05 -1.36
CA VAL A 115 20.72 -0.21 -1.79
C VAL A 115 22.20 -0.33 -1.46
N SER A 116 22.91 0.81 -1.38
CA SER A 116 24.32 0.83 -0.97
C SER A 116 24.56 0.47 0.50
N GLY A 117 23.52 0.36 1.32
CA GLY A 117 23.63 0.19 2.78
C GLY A 117 23.66 1.51 3.56
N ARG A 118 23.77 2.66 2.87
CA ARG A 118 23.58 3.98 3.50
C ARG A 118 22.19 4.08 4.11
N VAL A 119 22.10 4.60 5.34
CA VAL A 119 20.86 4.84 6.06
C VAL A 119 20.79 6.31 6.46
N ARG A 120 19.71 6.97 6.08
CA ARG A 120 19.45 8.36 6.43
C ARG A 120 18.14 8.49 7.17
N VAL A 121 18.18 9.13 8.32
CA VAL A 121 17.03 9.33 9.21
C VAL A 121 16.78 10.81 9.40
N LYS A 122 15.51 11.20 9.31
CA LYS A 122 15.03 12.55 9.54
C LYS A 122 13.98 12.57 10.64
N ASP A 123 13.96 13.64 11.41
CA ASP A 123 12.86 13.92 12.34
C ASP A 123 11.58 14.34 11.60
N LYS A 124 10.52 14.62 12.37
CA LYS A 124 9.22 15.09 11.87
C LYS A 124 9.27 16.41 11.11
N ASP A 125 10.26 17.25 11.40
CA ASP A 125 10.44 18.58 10.80
C ASP A 125 11.33 18.50 9.54
N GLY A 126 11.92 17.33 9.29
CA GLY A 126 12.73 17.03 8.11
C GLY A 126 14.23 17.26 8.31
N ASN A 127 14.67 17.56 9.53
CA ASN A 127 16.09 17.69 9.85
C ASN A 127 16.75 16.32 9.86
N ILE A 128 17.99 16.25 9.39
CA ILE A 128 18.76 15.00 9.40
C ILE A 128 19.25 14.77 10.83
N ILE A 129 18.84 13.66 11.43
CA ILE A 129 19.30 13.27 12.78
C ILE A 129 20.28 12.10 12.72
N MET A 130 20.33 11.37 11.60
CA MET A 130 21.35 10.35 11.34
C MET A 130 21.59 10.22 9.83
N ASP A 131 22.84 10.01 9.45
CA ASP A 131 23.25 9.71 8.08
C ASP A 131 24.50 8.85 8.14
N THR A 132 24.37 7.55 7.90
CA THR A 132 25.53 6.66 7.84
C THR A 132 26.29 6.97 6.56
N LYS A 133 27.55 7.34 6.70
CA LYS A 133 28.46 7.42 5.55
C LYS A 133 28.95 6.02 5.26
N LEU A 134 29.13 5.73 3.97
CA LEU A 134 29.86 4.56 3.50
C LEU A 134 31.32 4.66 3.93
#